data_AF-A0A1Z9T8G9-F1
#
_entry.id   AF-A0A1Z9T8G9-F1
#
_cell.length_a   1.000
_cell.length_b   1.000
_cell.length_c   1.000
_cell.angle_alpha   90.00
_cell.angle_beta   90.00
_cell.angle_gamma   90.00
#
_symmetry.space_group_name_H-M   'P 1'
#
loop_
_entity.id
_entity.type
_entity.pdbx_description
1 polymer ?
#
loop_
_entity_poly.entity_id
_entity_poly.type
_entity_poly.pdbx_seq_one_letter_code
_entity_poly.pdbx_strand_id
1 'polypeptide(L)'
;MKSACRLADWVKYVNAETDMSDKCSTVSEDILSRFVCTGCGDCCRWPGHVLLRDQDIEELAAHLGLTVQDFVERYTRLASNRAQLSLRDQEDGSCVFLAGDVCSVYEARPQQCRTFPAAWQVGRGCPELDRLYDEQKRVD
;
A
#
# COMPACT_ATOMS: atom_id res chain seq x y z
N MET A 1 22.08 9.21 29.02
CA MET A 1 23.37 8.49 28.89
C MET A 1 23.26 7.17 29.64
N LYS A 2 23.55 6.06 28.95
CA LYS A 2 23.60 4.64 29.40
C LYS A 2 22.23 4.01 29.71
N SER A 3 21.92 2.75 29.42
CA SER A 3 22.47 1.68 28.57
C SER A 3 21.49 0.50 28.69
N ALA A 4 21.37 -0.33 27.64
CA ALA A 4 20.50 -1.52 27.58
C ALA A 4 20.99 -2.73 28.43
N CYS A 5 20.07 -3.68 28.68
CA CYS A 5 20.19 -5.12 29.07
C CYS A 5 19.27 -5.44 30.28
N ARG A 6 18.58 -6.58 30.44
CA ARG A 6 18.44 -7.86 29.70
C ARG A 6 17.26 -8.64 30.34
N LEU A 7 16.55 -9.41 29.51
CA LEU A 7 16.01 -10.78 29.69
C LEU A 7 15.26 -11.19 30.99
N ALA A 8 14.00 -11.59 30.73
CA ALA A 8 13.34 -12.84 31.12
C ALA A 8 12.54 -12.96 32.44
N ASP A 9 11.39 -13.63 32.26
CA ASP A 9 10.62 -14.46 33.20
C ASP A 9 9.72 -13.79 34.25
N TRP A 10 8.47 -13.52 33.85
CA TRP A 10 7.30 -13.41 34.73
C TRP A 10 6.10 -14.18 34.13
N VAL A 11 6.20 -15.50 34.11
CA VAL A 11 5.05 -16.39 33.88
C VAL A 11 4.32 -16.59 35.21
N LYS A 12 3.03 -16.21 35.21
CA LYS A 12 1.94 -16.49 36.19
C LYS A 12 1.79 -15.49 37.33
N TYR A 13 0.68 -14.75 37.34
CA TYR A 13 -0.31 -14.58 38.43
C TYR A 13 -1.33 -13.49 37.97
N VAL A 14 -2.27 -13.85 37.10
CA VAL A 14 -3.74 -14.10 37.31
C VAL A 14 -4.67 -12.87 37.33
N ASN A 15 -5.60 -12.92 36.36
CA ASN A 15 -6.96 -12.37 36.32
C ASN A 15 -7.16 -10.85 36.44
N ALA A 16 -7.02 -10.18 35.29
CA ALA A 16 -7.90 -9.08 34.91
C ALA A 16 -8.32 -9.29 33.45
N GLU A 17 -9.62 -9.13 33.20
CA GLU A 17 -10.30 -9.26 31.91
C GLU A 17 -9.82 -8.19 30.92
N THR A 18 -8.67 -8.43 30.30
CA THR A 18 -8.29 -7.77 29.06
C THR A 18 -7.71 -8.82 28.13
N ASP A 19 -8.59 -9.61 27.52
CA ASP A 19 -8.28 -10.14 26.20
C ASP A 19 -8.40 -8.99 25.19
N MET A 20 -7.43 -8.09 25.28
CA MET A 20 -7.13 -7.11 24.26
C MET A 20 -6.00 -7.70 23.43
N SER A 21 -6.23 -8.92 22.92
CA SER A 21 -5.37 -9.55 21.94
C SER A 21 -4.99 -8.52 20.89
N ASP A 22 -3.69 -8.41 20.69
CA ASP A 22 -3.02 -7.59 19.70
C ASP A 22 -3.80 -7.56 18.38
N LYS A 23 -4.68 -6.55 18.21
CA LYS A 23 -5.30 -6.26 16.92
C LYS A 23 -4.24 -5.59 16.05
N CYS A 24 -3.25 -6.36 15.63
CA CYS A 24 -2.59 -6.12 14.36
C CYS A 24 -3.71 -6.21 13.32
N SER A 25 -4.25 -5.06 12.94
CA SER A 25 -5.44 -4.91 12.12
C SER A 25 -5.20 -5.55 10.75
N THR A 26 -5.58 -6.81 10.61
CA THR A 26 -5.68 -7.50 9.32
C THR A 26 -7.07 -7.20 8.75
N VAL A 27 -7.14 -6.94 7.44
CA VAL A 27 -8.42 -6.85 6.73
C VAL A 27 -9.12 -8.20 6.84
N SER A 28 -10.43 -8.22 7.11
CA SER A 28 -11.18 -9.47 7.18
C SER A 28 -11.24 -10.17 5.81
N GLU A 29 -11.29 -11.50 5.80
CA GLU A 29 -11.37 -12.30 4.56
C GLU A 29 -12.61 -11.94 3.73
N ASP A 30 -13.74 -11.64 4.39
CA ASP A 30 -14.97 -11.17 3.73
C ASP A 30 -14.71 -9.90 2.89
N ILE A 31 -14.06 -8.90 3.49
CA ILE A 31 -13.74 -7.64 2.81
C ILE A 31 -12.78 -7.88 1.65
N LEU A 32 -11.74 -8.69 1.84
CA LEU A 32 -10.78 -9.00 0.77
C LEU A 32 -11.44 -9.66 -0.44
N SER A 33 -12.35 -10.60 -0.19
CA SER A 33 -13.06 -11.32 -1.27
C SER A 33 -14.05 -10.44 -2.05
N ARG A 34 -14.54 -9.37 -1.42
CA ARG A 34 -15.57 -8.46 -1.99
C ARG A 34 -14.98 -7.18 -2.57
N PHE A 35 -13.72 -6.86 -2.25
CA PHE A 35 -13.10 -5.62 -2.68
C PHE A 35 -12.93 -5.55 -4.20
N VAL A 36 -13.41 -4.45 -4.79
CA VAL A 36 -13.19 -4.12 -6.20
C VAL A 36 -12.68 -2.69 -6.31
N CYS A 37 -11.50 -2.51 -6.89
CA CYS A 37 -10.96 -1.17 -7.13
C CYS A 37 -11.91 -0.37 -8.05
N THR A 38 -12.43 0.74 -7.56
CA THR A 38 -13.39 1.60 -8.27
C THR A 38 -12.76 2.62 -9.21
N GLY A 39 -11.42 2.66 -9.28
CA GLY A 39 -10.71 3.63 -10.12
C GLY A 39 -10.81 5.08 -9.63
N CYS A 40 -11.03 5.30 -8.33
CA CYS A 40 -11.18 6.64 -7.73
C CYS A 40 -9.92 7.51 -7.70
N GLY A 41 -8.73 6.92 -7.88
CA GLY A 41 -7.46 7.66 -7.87
C GLY A 41 -6.94 8.03 -6.47
N ASP A 42 -7.68 7.78 -5.39
CA ASP A 42 -7.26 8.17 -4.04
C ASP A 42 -5.92 7.53 -3.62
N CYS A 43 -5.71 6.25 -3.94
CA CYS A 43 -4.44 5.59 -3.65
C CYS A 43 -3.24 6.17 -4.41
N CYS A 44 -3.49 6.84 -5.53
CA CYS A 44 -2.46 7.56 -6.28
C CYS A 44 -2.13 8.93 -5.65
N ARG A 45 -2.97 9.45 -4.75
CA ARG A 45 -2.78 10.74 -4.06
C ARG A 45 -2.25 10.59 -2.63
N TRP A 46 -2.24 9.38 -2.08
CA TRP A 46 -1.71 9.16 -0.75
C TRP A 46 -0.18 9.33 -0.72
N PRO A 47 0.37 9.93 0.34
CA PRO A 47 1.81 10.06 0.47
C PRO A 47 2.46 8.68 0.63
N GLY A 48 3.63 8.51 0.02
CA GLY A 48 4.40 7.28 0.18
C GLY A 48 5.35 7.00 -0.98
N HIS A 49 5.65 5.73 -1.14
CA HIS A 49 6.46 5.22 -2.25
C HIS A 49 5.70 4.07 -2.91
N VAL A 50 5.59 4.13 -4.24
CA VAL A 50 5.20 2.96 -5.04
C VAL A 50 6.49 2.25 -5.43
N LEU A 51 6.93 1.31 -4.58
CA LEU A 51 8.17 0.57 -4.77
C LEU A 51 8.02 -0.40 -5.94
N LEU A 52 9.02 -0.40 -6.81
CA LEU A 52 9.03 -1.21 -8.01
C LEU A 52 9.95 -2.42 -7.84
N ARG A 53 9.48 -3.56 -8.33
CA ARG A 53 10.31 -4.71 -8.66
C ARG A 53 10.87 -4.56 -10.07
N ASP A 54 11.88 -5.35 -10.40
CA ASP A 54 12.43 -5.38 -11.76
C ASP A 54 11.36 -5.73 -12.80
N GLN A 55 10.46 -6.67 -12.49
CA GLN A 55 9.34 -7.00 -13.39
C GLN A 55 8.37 -5.83 -13.58
N ASP A 56 8.10 -5.04 -12.54
CA ASP A 56 7.19 -3.89 -12.67
C ASP A 56 7.79 -2.83 -13.62
N ILE A 57 9.12 -2.66 -13.59
CA ILE A 57 9.85 -1.76 -14.48
C ILE A 57 9.75 -2.23 -15.93
N GLU A 58 9.97 -3.51 -16.19
CA GLU A 58 9.88 -4.09 -17.54
C GLU A 58 8.46 -3.99 -18.11
N GLU A 59 7.44 -4.35 -17.31
CA GLU A 59 6.03 -4.30 -17.71
C GLU A 59 5.56 -2.87 -18.01
N LEU A 60 5.92 -1.89 -17.15
CA LEU A 60 5.56 -0.49 -17.36
C LEU A 60 6.28 0.11 -18.56
N ALA A 61 7.57 -0.18 -18.74
CA ALA A 61 8.31 0.27 -19.90
C ALA A 61 7.70 -0.26 -21.20
N ALA A 62 7.38 -1.56 -21.24
CA ALA A 62 6.72 -2.19 -22.38
C ALA A 62 5.32 -1.60 -22.65
N HIS A 63 4.52 -1.40 -21.60
CA HIS A 63 3.19 -0.81 -21.72
C HIS A 63 3.22 0.62 -22.29
N LEU A 64 4.25 1.40 -21.96
CA LEU A 64 4.44 2.77 -22.44
C LEU A 64 5.17 2.85 -23.78
N GLY A 65 5.62 1.71 -24.35
CA GLY A 65 6.41 1.67 -25.58
C GLY A 65 7.81 2.30 -25.42
N LEU A 66 8.40 2.20 -24.23
CA LEU A 66 9.70 2.77 -23.89
C LEU A 66 10.74 1.67 -23.68
N THR A 67 12.02 2.05 -23.77
CA THR A 67 13.09 1.22 -23.23
C THR A 67 13.05 1.23 -21.70
N VAL A 68 13.57 0.18 -21.06
CA VAL A 68 13.72 0.14 -19.59
C VAL A 68 14.53 1.33 -19.08
N GLN A 69 15.60 1.70 -19.80
CA GLN A 69 16.43 2.85 -19.43
C GLN A 69 15.63 4.17 -19.48
N ASP A 70 14.90 4.42 -20.57
CA ASP A 70 14.04 5.61 -20.70
C ASP A 70 12.98 5.66 -19.60
N PHE A 71 12.37 4.52 -19.28
CA PHE A 71 11.36 4.44 -18.23
C PHE A 71 11.95 4.80 -16.88
N VAL A 72 13.09 4.20 -16.51
CA VAL A 72 13.77 4.45 -15.25
C VAL A 72 14.14 5.94 -15.13
N GLU A 73 14.71 6.52 -16.18
CA GLU A 73 15.14 7.92 -16.17
C GLU A 73 13.97 8.91 -16.04
N ARG A 74 12.85 8.64 -16.72
CA ARG A 74 11.71 9.57 -16.78
C ARG A 74 10.75 9.43 -15.61
N TYR A 75 10.46 8.19 -15.19
CA TYR A 75 9.32 7.90 -14.31
C TYR A 75 9.72 7.39 -12.93
N THR A 76 11.00 7.15 -12.65
CA THR A 76 11.43 6.58 -11.36
C THR A 76 12.38 7.49 -10.58
N ARG A 77 12.41 7.29 -9.26
CA ARG A 77 13.34 7.91 -8.32
C ARG A 77 13.87 6.85 -7.36
N LEU A 78 15.06 7.07 -6.79
CA LEU A 78 15.55 6.23 -5.71
C LEU A 78 14.65 6.39 -4.48
N ALA A 79 14.15 5.28 -3.93
CA ALA A 79 13.32 5.29 -2.74
C ALA A 79 14.13 5.68 -1.49
N SER A 80 13.44 6.07 -0.42
CA SER A 80 14.08 6.51 0.83
C SER A 80 14.94 5.43 1.50
N ASN A 81 14.64 4.15 1.25
CA ASN A 81 15.46 3.02 1.72
C ASN A 81 16.79 2.87 0.96
N ARG A 82 16.99 3.64 -0.12
CA ARG A 82 18.14 3.61 -1.05
C ARG A 82 18.45 2.23 -1.65
N ALA A 83 17.48 1.32 -1.62
CA ALA A 83 17.63 -0.06 -2.07
C ALA A 83 16.78 -0.37 -3.32
N GLN A 84 15.77 0.45 -3.61
CA GLN A 84 14.80 0.21 -4.69
C GLN A 84 14.42 1.49 -5.41
N LEU A 85 13.90 1.35 -6.62
CA LEU A 85 13.25 2.43 -7.35
C LEU A 85 11.79 2.55 -6.92
N SER A 86 11.31 3.79 -6.85
CA SER A 86 9.91 4.14 -6.68
C SER A 86 9.45 4.91 -7.90
N LEU A 87 8.16 4.84 -8.22
CA LEU A 87 7.57 5.83 -9.13
C LEU A 87 7.83 7.25 -8.60
N ARG A 88 8.01 8.18 -9.53
CA ARG A 88 8.01 9.61 -9.26
C ARG A 88 6.61 10.09 -8.93
N ASP A 89 6.60 11.23 -8.25
CA ASP A 89 5.39 11.98 -7.94
C ASP A 89 5.35 13.24 -8.83
N GLN A 90 4.15 13.74 -9.07
CA GLN A 90 3.88 15.05 -9.67
C GLN A 90 4.20 16.16 -8.64
N GLU A 91 4.10 17.42 -9.05
CA GLU A 91 4.37 18.57 -8.19
C GLU A 91 3.42 18.64 -6.97
N ASP A 92 2.18 18.14 -7.11
CA ASP A 92 1.19 18.07 -6.04
C ASP A 92 1.37 16.84 -5.12
N GLY A 93 2.37 15.99 -5.39
CA GLY A 93 2.65 14.77 -4.64
C GLY A 93 1.84 13.55 -5.08
N SER A 94 0.97 13.67 -6.09
CA SER A 94 0.27 12.52 -6.66
C SER A 94 1.18 11.67 -7.56
N CYS A 95 0.86 10.41 -7.77
CA CYS A 95 1.62 9.51 -8.64
C CYS A 95 1.75 10.09 -10.07
N VAL A 96 2.92 9.93 -10.69
CA VAL A 96 3.20 10.38 -12.07
C VAL A 96 2.23 9.85 -13.14
N PHE A 97 1.54 8.74 -12.87
CA PHE A 97 0.55 8.15 -13.79
C PHE A 97 -0.91 8.46 -13.42
N LEU A 98 -1.16 9.42 -12.54
CA LEU A 98 -2.52 9.89 -12.27
C LEU A 98 -2.91 10.98 -13.29
N ALA A 99 -3.90 10.69 -14.13
CA ALA A 99 -4.46 11.60 -15.11
C ALA A 99 -5.89 11.99 -14.70
N GLY A 100 -6.06 13.18 -14.13
CA GLY A 100 -7.30 13.54 -13.45
C GLY A 100 -7.50 12.65 -12.23
N ASP A 101 -8.54 11.83 -12.22
CA ASP A 101 -8.80 10.82 -11.17
C ASP A 101 -8.53 9.38 -11.63
N VAL A 102 -7.97 9.19 -12.82
CA VAL A 102 -7.77 7.87 -13.43
C VAL A 102 -6.30 7.51 -13.51
N CYS A 103 -5.95 6.29 -13.10
CA CYS A 103 -4.61 5.74 -13.31
C CYS A 103 -4.41 5.43 -14.80
N SER A 104 -3.52 6.15 -15.47
CA SER A 104 -3.28 6.00 -16.91
C SER A 104 -2.61 4.67 -17.29
N VAL A 105 -2.04 3.95 -16.32
CA VAL A 105 -1.38 2.65 -16.50
C VAL A 105 -2.11 1.53 -15.75
N TYR A 106 -3.43 1.64 -15.57
CA TYR A 106 -4.22 0.73 -14.73
C TYR A 106 -3.96 -0.77 -15.03
N GLU A 107 -3.87 -1.11 -16.32
CA GLU A 107 -3.62 -2.48 -16.80
C GLU A 107 -2.19 -2.98 -16.56
N ALA A 108 -1.22 -2.07 -16.44
CA ALA A 108 0.19 -2.35 -16.17
C ALA A 108 0.62 -1.91 -14.77
N ARG A 109 -0.33 -1.77 -13.84
CA ARG A 109 -0.03 -1.31 -12.47
C ARG A 109 1.03 -2.20 -11.81
N PRO A 110 1.99 -1.59 -11.07
CA PRO A 110 2.95 -2.34 -10.27
C PRO A 110 2.26 -3.29 -9.28
N GLN A 111 2.97 -4.33 -8.86
CA GLN A 111 2.47 -5.29 -7.86
C GLN A 111 1.94 -4.61 -6.60
N GLN A 112 2.65 -3.61 -6.07
CA GLN A 112 2.20 -2.90 -4.87
C GLN A 112 0.81 -2.28 -5.07
N CYS A 113 0.53 -1.70 -6.23
CA CYS A 113 -0.79 -1.14 -6.53
C CYS A 113 -1.86 -2.24 -6.68
N ARG A 114 -1.50 -3.41 -7.23
CA ARG A 114 -2.43 -4.54 -7.44
C ARG A 114 -2.80 -5.27 -6.15
N THR A 115 -1.89 -5.30 -5.18
CA THR A 115 -2.09 -6.06 -3.94
C THR A 115 -2.83 -5.29 -2.85
N PHE A 116 -3.25 -4.05 -3.11
CA PHE A 116 -4.16 -3.33 -2.22
C PHE A 116 -5.58 -3.94 -2.29
N PRO A 117 -6.26 -4.19 -1.16
CA PRO A 117 -5.84 -3.94 0.23
C PRO A 117 -5.19 -5.14 0.94
N ALA A 118 -5.00 -6.27 0.25
CA ALA A 118 -4.55 -7.53 0.85
C ALA A 118 -3.13 -7.48 1.45
N ALA A 119 -2.16 -6.87 0.77
CA ALA A 119 -0.78 -6.83 1.24
C ALA A 119 -0.45 -5.57 2.07
N TRP A 120 -1.24 -4.51 1.90
CA TRP A 120 -1.09 -3.26 2.61
C TRP A 120 -2.42 -2.51 2.57
N GLN A 121 -2.65 -1.67 3.59
CA GLN A 121 -3.89 -0.93 3.71
C GLN A 121 -3.70 0.40 4.40
N VAL A 122 -4.73 1.23 4.27
CA VAL A 122 -4.90 2.49 5.02
C VAL A 122 -6.15 2.36 5.88
N GLY A 123 -6.23 3.08 7.01
CA GLY A 123 -7.37 2.98 7.91
C GLY A 123 -8.69 3.47 7.29
N ARG A 124 -8.65 4.62 6.59
CA ARG A 124 -9.76 5.19 5.81
C ARG A 124 -9.20 5.93 4.59
N GLY A 125 -10.06 6.23 3.62
CA GLY A 125 -9.74 7.07 2.46
C GLY A 125 -9.77 6.34 1.12
N CYS A 126 -10.08 5.04 1.11
CA CYS A 126 -10.49 4.35 -0.11
C CYS A 126 -12.02 4.20 -0.07
N PRO A 127 -12.79 4.81 -0.98
CA PRO A 127 -14.25 4.80 -0.93
C PRO A 127 -14.85 3.40 -0.88
N GLU A 128 -14.28 2.45 -1.62
CA GLU A 128 -14.76 1.06 -1.61
C GLU A 128 -14.42 0.34 -0.31
N LEU A 129 -13.20 0.49 0.20
CA LEU A 129 -12.80 -0.15 1.43
C LEU A 129 -13.58 0.43 2.63
N ASP A 130 -13.77 1.75 2.64
CA ASP A 130 -14.58 2.46 3.63
C ASP A 130 -16.03 1.96 3.63
N ARG A 131 -16.64 1.78 2.44
CA ARG A 131 -17.98 1.20 2.29
C ARG A 131 -18.05 -0.20 2.89
N LEU A 132 -17.10 -1.07 2.58
CA LEU A 132 -17.04 -2.44 3.07
C LEU A 132 -16.85 -2.51 4.59
N TYR A 133 -16.00 -1.65 5.16
CA TYR A 133 -15.86 -1.54 6.61
C TYR A 133 -17.14 -1.08 7.30
N ASP A 134 -17.82 -0.09 6.73
CA ASP A 134 -19.07 0.41 7.29
C ASP A 134 -20.20 -0.62 7.16
N GLU A 135 -20.19 -1.48 6.14
CA GLU A 135 -21.11 -2.61 6.00
C GLU A 135 -20.84 -3.71 7.04
N GLN A 136 -19.57 -4.09 7.25
CA GLN A 136 -19.22 -5.11 8.24
C GLN A 136 -19.69 -4.72 9.65
N LYS A 137 -19.49 -3.45 10.04
CA LYS A 137 -19.94 -2.91 11.34
C LYS A 137 -21.46 -2.93 11.56
N ARG A 138 -22.27 -3.09 10.51
CA ARG A 138 -23.74 -3.21 10.65
C ARG A 138 -24.18 -4.64 10.94
N VAL A 139 -23.29 -5.61 10.75
CA VAL A 139 -23.53 -7.05 10.95
C VAL A 139 -23.06 -7.49 12.34
N ASP A 140 -22.03 -6.83 12.88
CA ASP A 140 -21.51 -7.00 14.24
C ASP A 140 -22.40 -6.30 15.31
#